data_AF-A0A2H6ER31-F1
#
_entry.id   AF-A0A2H6ER31-F1
#
_cell.length_a   1.000
_cell.length_b   1.000
_cell.length_c   1.000
_cell.angle_alpha   90.00
_cell.angle_beta   90.00
_cell.angle_gamma   90.00
#
_symmetry.space_group_name_H-M   'P 1'
#
loop_
_entity.id
_entity.type
_entity.pdbx_description
1 polymer ?
#
loop_
_entity_poly.entity_id
_entity_poly.type
_entity_poly.pdbx_seq_one_letter_code
_entity_poly.pdbx_strand_id
1 'polypeptide(L)'
;MSLKKIILMFTLIFLTILSGCSKNDESNPVAPKTKEPAKLQLKEITVPTHLTQVQDQHAQMVSSYIQMANGLTNYAAFFTPPSGAKHLPKGYSTEDEWTWTEDNLTVTLVYNEGESNISWKVILTGLYEGFTATNWTFMEAEQSKDGNSGHLTIYEPVTTTVAVDWEWNNNSNGNASFIFTDFESFMKMQIDVNSDNSGMLQVFQSSDNQFILQYKISWTATGSGEWWEYDATGNITDHGTWT
;
A
#
# COMPACT_ATOMS: atom_id res chain seq x y z
N MET A 1 14.57 -42.19 14.63
CA MET A 1 13.83 -42.38 15.89
C MET A 1 12.77 -41.28 15.96
N SER A 2 11.49 -41.66 15.96
CA SER A 2 10.36 -40.72 15.92
C SER A 2 10.18 -40.00 17.25
N LEU A 3 9.51 -38.85 17.25
CA LEU A 3 8.54 -38.58 18.31
C LEU A 3 7.39 -37.68 17.85
N LYS A 4 6.39 -38.36 17.27
CA LYS A 4 4.98 -37.99 17.43
C LYS A 4 4.68 -37.84 18.94
N LYS A 5 3.70 -37.01 19.27
CA LYS A 5 2.96 -36.91 20.56
C LYS A 5 3.44 -35.85 21.55
N ILE A 6 2.98 -34.60 21.40
CA ILE A 6 2.56 -33.76 22.55
C ILE A 6 1.36 -32.91 22.12
N ILE A 7 0.25 -33.57 21.81
CA ILE A 7 -1.07 -32.94 21.89
C ILE A 7 -1.94 -33.97 22.59
N LEU A 8 -1.94 -33.89 23.92
CA LEU A 8 -2.89 -34.59 24.76
C LEU A 8 -3.25 -33.64 25.91
N MET A 9 -4.51 -33.20 25.88
CA MET A 9 -5.39 -33.18 27.05
C MET A 9 -5.02 -32.21 28.16
N PHE A 10 -5.86 -31.18 28.34
CA PHE A 10 -6.72 -31.14 29.52
C PHE A 10 -7.90 -30.19 29.26
N THR A 11 -9.08 -30.77 29.07
CA THR A 11 -10.36 -30.09 29.20
C THR A 11 -10.85 -30.31 30.63
N LEU A 12 -11.39 -29.23 31.23
CA LEU A 12 -12.49 -29.24 32.19
C LEU A 12 -12.16 -29.57 33.68
N ILE A 13 -12.41 -28.60 34.58
CA ILE A 13 -13.57 -28.54 35.52
C ILE A 13 -13.33 -27.57 36.70
N PHE A 14 -14.34 -26.72 36.93
CA PHE A 14 -14.85 -26.04 38.13
C PHE A 14 -13.88 -25.58 39.25
N LEU A 15 -13.84 -24.27 39.55
CA LEU A 15 -14.75 -23.54 40.46
C LEU A 15 -14.61 -23.98 41.94
N THR A 16 -14.01 -23.12 42.79
CA THR A 16 -14.66 -22.59 44.00
C THR A 16 -13.74 -21.63 44.81
N ILE A 17 -14.12 -20.35 44.76
CA ILE A 17 -14.30 -19.33 45.82
C ILE A 17 -13.24 -18.95 46.89
N LEU A 18 -13.09 -17.61 46.96
CA LEU A 18 -13.03 -16.69 48.12
C LEU A 18 -11.76 -16.62 48.98
N SER A 19 -11.08 -15.47 48.91
CA SER A 19 -11.20 -14.37 49.91
C SER A 19 -10.03 -13.39 49.86
N GLY A 20 -10.35 -12.09 49.88
CA GLY A 20 -9.66 -11.14 50.75
C GLY A 20 -8.38 -10.47 50.24
N CYS A 21 -8.54 -9.35 49.55
CA CYS A 21 -7.76 -8.15 49.88
C CYS A 21 -8.60 -6.91 49.62
N SER A 22 -9.18 -6.37 50.68
CA SER A 22 -9.63 -4.99 50.74
C SER A 22 -8.40 -4.08 50.71
N LYS A 23 -8.15 -3.44 49.58
CA LYS A 23 -7.48 -2.14 49.57
C LYS A 23 -8.21 -1.27 48.56
N ASN A 24 -8.51 -0.06 49.01
CA ASN A 24 -9.08 1.02 48.23
C ASN A 24 -8.16 1.26 47.03
N ASP A 25 -8.53 0.72 45.86
CA ASP A 25 -8.03 1.25 44.61
C ASP A 25 -8.88 2.48 44.32
N GLU A 26 -8.37 3.62 44.75
CA GLU A 26 -8.67 4.88 44.08
C GLU A 26 -8.48 4.59 42.59
N SER A 27 -9.57 4.68 41.84
CA SER A 27 -9.55 4.62 40.39
C SER A 27 -8.77 5.83 39.90
N ASN A 28 -7.44 5.73 39.89
CA ASN A 28 -6.59 6.66 39.18
C ASN A 28 -7.13 6.70 37.76
N PRO A 29 -7.49 7.87 37.22
CA PRO A 29 -7.95 7.96 35.84
C PRO A 29 -6.87 7.36 34.96
N VAL A 30 -7.18 6.23 34.32
CA VAL A 30 -6.34 5.66 33.27
C VAL A 30 -6.29 6.75 32.20
N ALA A 31 -5.09 7.29 31.95
CA ALA A 31 -4.89 8.28 30.90
C ALA A 31 -5.58 7.79 29.62
N PRO A 32 -6.29 8.66 28.87
CA PRO A 32 -6.92 8.26 27.63
C PRO A 32 -5.90 7.53 26.77
N LYS A 33 -6.22 6.30 26.36
CA LYS A 33 -5.37 5.60 25.39
C LYS A 33 -5.40 6.43 24.12
N THR A 34 -4.24 6.93 23.69
CA THR A 34 -4.09 7.55 22.38
C THR A 34 -4.61 6.59 21.32
N LYS A 35 -5.48 7.07 20.43
CA LYS A 35 -5.96 6.29 19.29
C LYS A 35 -4.78 6.05 18.35
N GLU A 36 -4.46 4.79 18.07
CA GLU A 36 -3.43 4.47 17.06
C GLU A 36 -3.89 4.94 15.66
N PRO A 37 -2.96 5.35 14.78
CA PRO A 37 -3.29 5.69 13.40
C PRO A 37 -4.04 4.55 12.72
N ALA A 38 -5.03 4.89 11.91
CA ALA A 38 -5.53 3.93 10.94
C ALA A 38 -4.38 3.47 10.05
N LYS A 39 -4.41 2.20 9.65
CA LYS A 39 -3.45 1.65 8.70
C LYS A 39 -3.87 2.02 7.29
N LEU A 40 -2.90 2.31 6.43
CA LEU A 40 -3.11 2.34 4.99
C LEU A 40 -3.69 0.98 4.55
N GLN A 41 -4.76 1.01 3.77
CA GLN A 41 -5.44 -0.18 3.29
C GLN A 41 -5.76 -0.01 1.82
N LEU A 42 -5.55 -1.09 1.07
CA LEU A 42 -5.95 -1.20 -0.32
C LEU A 42 -6.98 -2.31 -0.44
N LYS A 43 -8.06 -2.04 -1.16
CA LYS A 43 -8.93 -3.11 -1.64
C LYS A 43 -8.22 -3.83 -2.77
N GLU A 44 -7.80 -5.06 -2.50
CA GLU A 44 -7.06 -5.88 -3.45
C GLU A 44 -7.83 -6.12 -4.75
N ILE A 45 -7.12 -5.99 -5.86
CA ILE A 45 -7.58 -6.42 -7.19
C ILE A 45 -7.42 -7.94 -7.24
N THR A 46 -8.52 -8.66 -7.42
CA THR A 46 -8.46 -10.13 -7.57
C THR A 46 -7.79 -10.47 -8.89
N VAL A 47 -6.71 -11.27 -8.85
CA VAL A 47 -6.09 -11.80 -10.07
C VAL A 47 -7.06 -12.81 -10.70
N PRO A 48 -7.53 -12.59 -11.95
CA PRO A 48 -8.39 -13.55 -12.62
C PRO A 48 -7.69 -14.91 -12.77
N THR A 49 -8.30 -15.99 -12.28
CA THR A 49 -7.67 -17.32 -12.24
C THR A 49 -7.24 -17.79 -13.62
N HIS A 50 -7.99 -17.43 -14.67
CA HIS A 50 -7.66 -17.81 -16.04
C HIS A 50 -6.32 -17.22 -16.50
N LEU A 51 -5.93 -16.01 -16.08
CA LEU A 51 -4.64 -15.41 -16.45
C LEU A 51 -3.44 -16.17 -15.86
N THR A 52 -3.65 -16.87 -14.74
CA THR A 52 -2.61 -17.69 -14.09
C THR A 52 -2.51 -19.11 -14.64
N GLN A 53 -3.51 -19.57 -15.41
CA GLN A 53 -3.58 -20.93 -15.93
C GLN A 53 -3.10 -21.06 -17.38
N VAL A 54 -3.16 -19.96 -18.15
CA VAL A 54 -2.64 -19.93 -19.53
C VAL A 54 -1.11 -19.87 -19.50
N GLN A 55 -0.46 -20.63 -20.38
CA GLN A 55 1.01 -20.63 -20.55
C GLN A 55 1.53 -19.45 -21.39
N ASP A 56 0.68 -18.46 -21.66
CA ASP A 56 1.02 -17.29 -22.46
C ASP A 56 1.72 -16.24 -21.58
N GLN A 57 2.87 -15.75 -22.03
CA GLN A 57 3.67 -14.78 -21.29
C GLN A 57 2.93 -13.46 -21.02
N HIS A 58 2.00 -13.05 -21.90
CA HIS A 58 1.23 -11.82 -21.79
C HIS A 58 0.20 -11.94 -20.67
N ALA A 59 -0.47 -13.09 -20.57
CA ALA A 59 -1.40 -13.39 -19.47
C ALA A 59 -0.68 -13.44 -18.11
N GLN A 60 0.51 -14.05 -18.06
CA GLN A 60 1.36 -14.08 -16.86
C GLN A 60 1.87 -12.69 -16.48
N MET A 61 2.17 -11.84 -17.46
CA MET A 61 2.58 -10.46 -17.22
C MET A 61 1.46 -9.64 -16.59
N VAL A 62 0.22 -9.73 -17.09
CA VAL A 62 -0.93 -9.06 -16.45
C VAL A 62 -1.07 -9.52 -14.99
N SER A 63 -0.97 -10.83 -14.74
CA SER A 63 -1.04 -11.37 -13.37
C SER A 63 0.03 -10.77 -12.45
N SER A 64 1.25 -10.61 -12.96
CA SER A 64 2.38 -10.03 -12.23
C SER A 64 2.16 -8.55 -11.92
N TYR A 65 1.62 -7.78 -12.87
CA TYR A 65 1.30 -6.38 -12.68
C TYR A 65 0.13 -6.15 -11.71
N ILE A 66 -0.89 -7.02 -11.72
CA ILE A 66 -1.95 -6.98 -10.69
C ILE A 66 -1.37 -7.28 -9.30
N GLN A 67 -0.45 -8.24 -9.18
CA GLN A 67 0.23 -8.51 -7.91
C GLN A 67 1.07 -7.33 -7.44
N MET A 68 1.76 -6.65 -8.37
CA MET A 68 2.49 -5.41 -8.06
C MET A 68 1.54 -4.33 -7.55
N ALA A 69 0.35 -4.19 -8.15
CA ALA A 69 -0.66 -3.24 -7.70
C ALA A 69 -1.12 -3.52 -6.26
N ASN A 70 -1.37 -4.78 -5.93
CA ASN A 70 -1.72 -5.21 -4.58
C ASN A 70 -0.57 -5.06 -3.57
N GLY A 71 0.67 -5.06 -4.07
CA GLY A 71 1.90 -4.89 -3.29
C GLY A 71 2.05 -3.53 -2.62
N LEU A 72 1.22 -2.53 -2.96
CA LEU A 72 1.19 -1.23 -2.29
C LEU A 72 1.04 -1.34 -0.76
N THR A 73 0.29 -2.35 -0.31
CA THR A 73 0.06 -2.61 1.12
C THR A 73 1.35 -2.88 1.90
N ASN A 74 2.44 -3.28 1.23
CA ASN A 74 3.76 -3.44 1.86
C ASN A 74 4.30 -2.12 2.42
N TYR A 75 3.90 -0.97 1.85
CA TYR A 75 4.29 0.34 2.34
C TYR A 75 3.51 0.79 3.59
N ALA A 76 2.42 0.10 3.95
CA ALA A 76 1.62 0.42 5.15
C ALA A 76 2.43 0.37 6.45
N ALA A 77 3.53 -0.41 6.47
CA ALA A 77 4.43 -0.49 7.61
C ALA A 77 5.11 0.84 7.95
N PHE A 78 5.45 1.67 6.94
CA PHE A 78 6.05 2.99 7.16
C PHE A 78 5.08 3.98 7.82
N PHE A 79 3.78 3.75 7.69
CA PHE A 79 2.72 4.56 8.28
C PHE A 79 2.19 4.02 9.61
N THR A 80 2.83 2.97 10.16
CA THR A 80 2.44 2.37 11.43
C THR A 80 3.53 2.64 12.47
N PRO A 81 3.28 3.47 13.49
CA PRO A 81 4.25 3.70 14.56
C PRO A 81 4.61 2.38 15.25
N PRO A 82 5.90 2.09 15.49
CA PRO A 82 6.30 0.89 16.21
C PRO A 82 5.93 0.96 17.69
N SER A 83 5.98 -0.18 18.37
CA SER A 83 5.80 -0.22 19.83
C SER A 83 6.85 0.66 20.52
N GLY A 84 6.40 1.53 21.43
CA GLY A 84 7.27 2.49 22.12
C GLY A 84 7.47 3.82 21.38
N ALA A 85 6.88 4.00 20.19
CA ALA A 85 6.83 5.30 19.55
C ALA A 85 6.13 6.32 20.47
N LYS A 86 6.68 7.53 20.52
CA LYS A 86 6.16 8.62 21.34
C LYS A 86 5.10 9.38 20.56
N HIS A 87 3.87 9.38 21.06
CA HIS A 87 2.84 10.31 20.60
C HIS A 87 3.15 11.72 21.12
N LEU A 88 3.18 12.70 20.22
CA LEU A 88 3.40 14.09 20.55
C LEU A 88 2.05 14.78 20.84
N PRO A 89 1.96 15.63 21.87
CA PRO A 89 0.72 16.34 22.16
C PRO A 89 0.33 17.26 20.98
N LYS A 90 -0.93 17.18 20.54
CA LYS A 90 -1.46 17.98 19.43
C LYS A 90 -1.23 19.49 19.57
N GLY A 91 -1.16 20.02 20.80
CA GLY A 91 -1.16 21.46 21.01
C GLY A 91 -2.39 22.11 20.37
N TYR A 92 -2.17 22.99 19.39
CA TYR A 92 -3.22 23.60 18.54
C TYR A 92 -3.33 22.97 17.14
N SER A 93 -2.56 21.92 16.84
CA SER A 93 -2.62 21.20 15.57
C SER A 93 -3.87 20.32 15.48
N THR A 94 -4.42 20.16 14.28
CA THR A 94 -5.44 19.15 13.98
C THR A 94 -4.84 17.75 13.82
N GLU A 95 -3.54 17.69 13.52
CA GLU A 95 -2.80 16.48 13.19
C GLU A 95 -2.30 15.78 14.46
N ASP A 96 -2.27 14.46 14.43
CA ASP A 96 -1.53 13.67 15.42
C ASP A 96 -0.12 13.40 14.91
N GLU A 97 0.86 13.43 15.80
CA GLU A 97 2.24 13.13 15.45
C GLU A 97 2.80 12.01 16.34
N TRP A 98 3.51 11.07 15.72
CA TRP A 98 4.31 10.07 16.41
C TRP A 98 5.77 10.21 16.03
N THR A 99 6.66 10.03 16.98
CA THR A 99 8.10 10.03 16.73
C THR A 99 8.78 8.83 17.35
N TRP A 100 9.76 8.28 16.62
CA TRP A 100 10.65 7.22 17.08
C TRP A 100 12.03 7.39 16.44
N THR A 101 12.99 6.62 16.92
CA THR A 101 14.34 6.56 16.35
C THR A 101 14.57 5.18 15.78
N GLU A 102 15.14 5.13 14.59
CA GLU A 102 15.59 3.92 13.92
C GLU A 102 17.02 4.17 13.43
N ASP A 103 17.98 3.44 14.01
CA ASP A 103 19.41 3.67 13.82
C ASP A 103 19.83 5.15 13.99
N ASN A 104 20.23 5.81 12.90
CA ASN A 104 20.69 7.21 12.87
C ASN A 104 19.59 8.19 12.40
N LEU A 105 18.33 7.74 12.38
CA LEU A 105 17.18 8.51 11.91
C LEU A 105 16.18 8.74 13.02
N THR A 106 15.76 9.98 13.17
CA THR A 106 14.49 10.30 13.81
C THR A 106 13.41 10.28 12.74
N VAL A 107 12.40 9.45 12.98
CA VAL A 107 11.21 9.35 12.13
C VAL A 107 10.06 10.08 12.82
N THR A 108 9.35 10.90 12.07
CA THR A 108 8.10 11.55 12.50
C THR A 108 6.99 11.15 11.54
N LEU A 109 5.95 10.50 12.06
CA LEU A 109 4.71 10.26 11.34
C LEU A 109 3.72 11.36 11.70
N VAL A 110 3.33 12.16 10.72
CA VAL A 110 2.18 13.07 10.79
C VAL A 110 0.95 12.34 10.26
N TYR A 111 -0.14 12.37 11.01
CA TYR A 111 -1.39 11.69 10.70
C TYR A 111 -2.55 12.65 10.81
N ASN A 112 -3.45 12.60 9.83
CA ASN A 112 -4.69 13.34 9.86
C ASN A 112 -5.86 12.44 9.47
N GLU A 113 -6.92 12.47 10.26
CA GLU A 113 -8.18 11.79 9.97
C GLU A 113 -9.28 12.83 9.80
N GLY A 114 -9.51 13.23 8.54
CA GLY A 114 -10.55 14.17 8.17
C GLY A 114 -11.94 13.53 8.17
N GLU A 115 -12.94 14.21 7.59
CA GLU A 115 -14.30 13.66 7.50
C GLU A 115 -14.39 12.49 6.52
N SER A 116 -13.83 12.67 5.31
CA SER A 116 -13.89 11.69 4.22
C SER A 116 -12.59 10.91 4.01
N ASN A 117 -11.44 11.50 4.35
CA ASN A 117 -10.12 11.00 3.98
C ASN A 117 -9.23 10.84 5.21
N ILE A 118 -8.18 10.04 5.05
CA ILE A 118 -7.11 9.83 6.01
C ILE A 118 -5.79 10.11 5.29
N SER A 119 -4.88 10.86 5.91
CA SER A 119 -3.56 11.11 5.34
C SER A 119 -2.43 10.81 6.33
N TRP A 120 -1.29 10.42 5.77
CA TRP A 120 -0.07 10.11 6.48
C TRP A 120 1.11 10.78 5.79
N LYS A 121 2.07 11.25 6.58
CA LYS A 121 3.32 11.81 6.08
C LYS A 121 4.47 11.36 6.97
N VAL A 122 5.49 10.77 6.37
CA VAL A 122 6.70 10.33 7.06
C VAL A 122 7.81 11.33 6.80
N ILE A 123 8.29 11.93 7.88
CA ILE A 123 9.35 12.93 7.88
C ILE A 123 10.59 12.34 8.54
N LEU A 124 11.74 12.50 7.89
CA LEU A 124 13.03 12.00 8.36
C LEU A 124 13.98 13.14 8.72
N THR A 125 14.67 12.97 9.86
CA THR A 125 15.78 13.83 10.29
C THR A 125 16.93 12.94 10.78
N GLY A 126 18.12 13.09 10.19
CA GLY A 126 19.27 12.24 10.49
C GLY A 126 20.05 11.82 9.24
N LEU A 127 20.72 10.67 9.30
CA LEU A 127 21.50 10.12 8.18
C LEU A 127 20.72 9.00 7.48
N TYR A 128 20.25 9.24 6.25
CA TYR A 128 19.54 8.27 5.41
C TYR A 128 20.39 7.95 4.18
N GLU A 129 20.84 6.70 4.04
CA GLU A 129 21.62 6.24 2.87
C GLU A 129 22.81 7.13 2.47
N GLY A 130 23.46 7.75 3.45
CA GLY A 130 24.59 8.67 3.22
C GLY A 130 24.20 10.14 3.01
N PHE A 131 22.91 10.45 2.95
CA PHE A 131 22.37 11.80 2.87
C PHE A 131 21.96 12.32 4.26
N THR A 132 22.24 13.59 4.54
CA THR A 132 21.78 14.26 5.76
C THR A 132 20.38 14.82 5.54
N ALA A 133 19.37 14.15 6.09
CA ALA A 133 17.99 14.59 6.08
C ALA A 133 17.73 15.59 7.22
N THR A 134 17.04 16.69 6.92
CA THR A 134 16.58 17.68 7.92
C THR A 134 15.10 17.98 7.68
N ASN A 135 14.21 17.37 8.46
CA ASN A 135 12.76 17.44 8.29
C ASN A 135 12.32 17.17 6.85
N TRP A 136 12.93 16.16 6.21
CA TRP A 136 12.64 15.80 4.83
C TRP A 136 11.42 14.87 4.76
N THR A 137 10.42 15.20 3.94
CA THR A 137 9.32 14.30 3.63
C THR A 137 9.82 13.15 2.76
N PHE A 138 9.92 11.97 3.34
CA PHE A 138 10.34 10.76 2.63
C PHE A 138 9.21 10.20 1.77
N MET A 139 8.01 10.08 2.37
CA MET A 139 6.83 9.57 1.70
C MET A 139 5.56 10.13 2.33
N GLU A 140 4.50 10.21 1.53
CA GLU A 140 3.17 10.57 1.99
C GLU A 140 2.10 9.71 1.30
N ALA A 141 0.95 9.58 1.94
CA ALA A 141 -0.20 8.89 1.39
C ALA A 141 -1.49 9.56 1.84
N GLU A 142 -2.52 9.46 1.01
CA GLU A 142 -3.89 9.81 1.36
C GLU A 142 -4.82 8.73 0.83
N GLN A 143 -5.85 8.38 1.60
CA GLN A 143 -6.91 7.50 1.13
C GLN A 143 -8.28 7.96 1.60
N SER A 144 -9.32 7.54 0.87
CA SER A 144 -10.69 7.57 1.37
C SER A 144 -10.85 6.65 2.59
N LYS A 145 -11.75 6.98 3.50
CA LYS A 145 -11.97 6.17 4.73
C LYS A 145 -12.41 4.73 4.46
N ASP A 146 -12.99 4.45 3.30
CA ASP A 146 -13.37 3.11 2.86
C ASP A 146 -12.23 2.38 2.13
N GLY A 147 -11.07 3.02 1.93
CA GLY A 147 -9.88 2.48 1.25
C GLY A 147 -10.06 2.27 -0.26
N ASN A 148 -11.18 2.72 -0.82
CA ASN A 148 -11.48 2.50 -2.23
C ASN A 148 -10.60 3.34 -3.16
N SER A 149 -10.20 4.55 -2.75
CA SER A 149 -9.32 5.40 -3.53
C SER A 149 -8.23 6.04 -2.69
N GLY A 150 -7.12 6.39 -3.32
CA GLY A 150 -6.03 7.08 -2.66
C GLY A 150 -4.82 7.23 -3.57
N HIS A 151 -3.78 7.81 -2.99
CA HIS A 151 -2.47 7.89 -3.60
C HIS A 151 -1.35 7.69 -2.57
N LEU A 152 -0.18 7.30 -3.05
CA LEU A 152 1.06 7.21 -2.29
C LEU A 152 2.18 7.83 -3.12
N THR A 153 2.94 8.72 -2.52
CA THR A 153 4.05 9.41 -3.16
C THR A 153 5.33 9.16 -2.37
N ILE A 154 6.40 8.79 -3.06
CA ILE A 154 7.77 8.67 -2.51
C ILE A 154 8.65 9.71 -3.20
N TYR A 155 9.46 10.43 -2.41
CA TYR A 155 10.33 11.48 -2.91
C TYR A 155 11.78 10.99 -3.07
N GLU A 156 12.51 11.59 -4.00
CA GLU A 156 13.95 11.38 -4.13
C GLU A 156 14.68 11.85 -2.85
N PRO A 157 15.80 11.21 -2.44
CA PRO A 157 16.51 11.50 -1.20
C PRO A 157 16.81 12.99 -0.97
N VAL A 158 16.27 13.53 0.12
CA VAL A 158 16.50 14.93 0.59
C VAL A 158 16.11 15.98 -0.46
N THR A 159 15.08 15.69 -1.25
CA THR A 159 14.48 16.64 -2.20
C THR A 159 12.97 16.74 -2.01
N THR A 160 12.31 17.52 -2.88
CA THR A 160 10.85 17.52 -3.06
C THR A 160 10.44 16.91 -4.41
N THR A 161 11.38 16.32 -5.15
CA THR A 161 11.12 15.66 -6.43
C THR A 161 10.46 14.32 -6.17
N VAL A 162 9.37 14.03 -6.87
CA VAL A 162 8.70 12.73 -6.78
C VAL A 162 9.54 11.68 -7.51
N ALA A 163 9.95 10.64 -6.81
CA ALA A 163 10.62 9.48 -7.40
C ALA A 163 9.57 8.49 -7.92
N VAL A 164 8.55 8.21 -7.11
CA VAL A 164 7.52 7.21 -7.41
C VAL A 164 6.17 7.68 -6.92
N ASP A 165 5.14 7.41 -7.72
CA ASP A 165 3.76 7.70 -7.41
C ASP A 165 2.84 6.51 -7.70
N TRP A 166 1.88 6.29 -6.81
CA TRP A 166 0.83 5.30 -6.95
C TRP A 166 -0.52 5.98 -6.78
N GLU A 167 -1.47 5.65 -7.65
CA GLU A 167 -2.87 6.03 -7.51
C GLU A 167 -3.76 4.79 -7.62
N TRP A 168 -4.80 4.70 -6.80
CA TRP A 168 -5.79 3.64 -6.93
C TRP A 168 -7.21 4.18 -6.78
N ASN A 169 -8.15 3.52 -7.44
CA ASN A 169 -9.57 3.84 -7.35
C ASN A 169 -10.44 2.62 -7.63
N ASN A 170 -11.30 2.26 -6.68
CA ASN A 170 -12.33 1.26 -6.80
C ASN A 170 -13.68 1.96 -6.84
N ASN A 171 -14.36 1.93 -7.98
CA ASN A 171 -15.65 2.58 -8.10
C ASN A 171 -16.79 1.71 -7.52
N SER A 172 -17.96 2.32 -7.35
CA SER A 172 -19.15 1.66 -6.82
C SER A 172 -19.69 0.52 -7.69
N ASN A 173 -19.30 0.46 -8.97
CA ASN A 173 -19.67 -0.62 -9.89
C ASN A 173 -18.76 -1.84 -9.76
N GLY A 174 -17.75 -1.79 -8.88
CA GLY A 174 -16.78 -2.87 -8.68
C GLY A 174 -15.62 -2.87 -9.67
N ASN A 175 -15.43 -1.80 -10.45
CA ASN A 175 -14.25 -1.67 -11.30
C ASN A 175 -13.10 -1.07 -10.47
N ALA A 176 -11.89 -1.56 -10.71
CA ALA A 176 -10.66 -1.07 -10.12
C ALA A 176 -9.78 -0.40 -11.19
N SER A 177 -9.15 0.71 -10.83
CA SER A 177 -8.12 1.36 -11.61
C SER A 177 -6.90 1.56 -10.73
N PHE A 178 -5.71 1.30 -11.27
CA PHE A 178 -4.44 1.46 -10.59
C PHE A 178 -3.45 2.10 -11.54
N ILE A 179 -2.76 3.14 -11.08
CA ILE A 179 -1.70 3.82 -11.81
C ILE A 179 -0.43 3.77 -10.97
N PHE A 180 0.66 3.42 -11.61
CA PHE A 180 2.00 3.48 -11.05
C PHE A 180 2.87 4.34 -11.96
N THR A 181 3.57 5.31 -11.41
CA THR A 181 4.54 6.11 -12.15
C THR A 181 5.88 6.06 -11.44
N ASP A 182 6.91 5.58 -12.12
CA ASP A 182 8.30 5.64 -11.69
C ASP A 182 9.01 6.69 -12.54
N PHE A 183 9.32 7.83 -11.90
CA PHE A 183 9.97 8.95 -12.54
C PHE A 183 11.48 8.74 -12.71
N GLU A 184 12.09 7.81 -11.96
CA GLU A 184 13.50 7.46 -12.12
C GLU A 184 13.73 6.59 -13.36
N SER A 185 12.84 5.60 -13.60
CA SER A 185 12.88 4.77 -14.81
C SER A 185 12.07 5.33 -15.99
N PHE A 186 11.41 6.47 -15.77
CA PHE A 186 10.54 7.14 -16.74
C PHE A 186 9.40 6.24 -17.26
N MET A 187 8.88 5.38 -16.41
CA MET A 187 7.86 4.40 -16.75
C MET A 187 6.54 4.74 -16.06
N LYS A 188 5.43 4.60 -16.78
CA LYS A 188 4.09 4.65 -16.22
C LYS A 188 3.35 3.37 -16.58
N MET A 189 2.61 2.83 -15.64
CA MET A 189 1.77 1.67 -15.82
C MET A 189 0.35 2.01 -15.35
N GLN A 190 -0.64 1.53 -16.10
CA GLN A 190 -2.06 1.64 -15.76
C GLN A 190 -2.75 0.29 -15.93
N ILE A 191 -3.47 -0.15 -14.90
CA ILE A 191 -4.32 -1.34 -14.92
C ILE A 191 -5.75 -0.92 -14.63
N ASP A 192 -6.67 -1.32 -15.50
CA ASP A 192 -8.10 -1.20 -15.27
C ASP A 192 -8.72 -2.61 -15.28
N VAL A 193 -9.41 -2.97 -14.20
CA VAL A 193 -10.10 -4.25 -14.05
C VAL A 193 -11.58 -3.99 -13.84
N ASN A 194 -12.41 -4.54 -14.70
CA ASN A 194 -13.86 -4.47 -14.58
C ASN A 194 -14.38 -5.47 -13.55
N SER A 195 -15.60 -5.25 -13.06
CA SER A 195 -16.25 -6.14 -12.09
C SER A 195 -16.50 -7.57 -12.60
N ASP A 196 -16.45 -7.80 -13.91
CA ASP A 196 -16.53 -9.14 -14.53
C ASP A 196 -15.15 -9.81 -14.69
N ASN A 197 -14.09 -9.20 -14.13
CA ASN A 197 -12.69 -9.61 -14.24
C ASN A 197 -12.07 -9.47 -15.64
N SER A 198 -12.74 -8.86 -16.61
CA SER A 198 -12.08 -8.35 -17.83
C SER A 198 -11.26 -7.10 -17.51
N GLY A 199 -10.38 -6.69 -18.42
CA GLY A 199 -9.61 -5.48 -18.16
C GLY A 199 -8.57 -5.14 -19.21
N MET A 200 -7.75 -4.17 -18.85
CA MET A 200 -6.69 -3.62 -19.69
C MET A 200 -5.47 -3.27 -18.84
N LEU A 201 -4.29 -3.55 -19.40
CA LEU A 201 -3.00 -3.12 -18.90
C LEU A 201 -2.37 -2.23 -19.98
N GLN A 202 -1.84 -1.09 -19.58
CA GLN A 202 -1.10 -0.18 -20.44
C GLN A 202 0.24 0.17 -19.77
N VAL A 203 1.32 0.10 -20.54
CA VAL A 203 2.65 0.53 -20.11
C VAL A 203 3.13 1.62 -21.05
N PHE A 204 3.60 2.70 -20.46
CA PHE A 204 4.06 3.90 -21.14
C PHE A 204 5.51 4.17 -20.76
N GLN A 205 6.27 4.69 -21.71
CA GLN A 205 7.63 5.18 -21.48
C GLN A 205 7.66 6.69 -21.78
N SER A 206 8.37 7.46 -20.96
CA SER A 206 8.57 8.88 -21.24
C SER A 206 9.53 9.07 -22.42
N SER A 207 9.12 9.90 -23.37
CA SER A 207 9.98 10.48 -24.41
C SER A 207 9.63 11.96 -24.51
N ASP A 208 10.63 12.84 -24.51
CA ASP A 208 10.44 14.31 -24.58
C ASP A 208 9.42 14.85 -23.56
N ASN A 209 9.47 14.35 -22.32
CA ASN A 209 8.56 14.69 -21.20
C ASN A 209 7.09 14.31 -21.45
N GLN A 210 6.82 13.36 -22.34
CA GLN A 210 5.49 12.81 -22.58
C GLN A 210 5.52 11.29 -22.42
N PHE A 211 4.55 10.73 -21.68
CA PHE A 211 4.37 9.28 -21.60
C PHE A 211 3.70 8.77 -22.88
N ILE A 212 4.45 8.00 -23.66
CA ILE A 212 4.01 7.38 -24.90
C ILE A 212 3.69 5.92 -24.62
N LEU A 213 2.52 5.46 -25.05
CA LEU A 213 2.14 4.05 -24.93
C LEU A 213 3.16 3.20 -25.68
N GLN A 214 3.78 2.24 -24.99
CA GLN A 214 4.70 1.27 -25.58
C GLN A 214 4.09 -0.12 -25.62
N TYR A 215 3.14 -0.39 -24.73
CA TYR A 215 2.58 -1.71 -24.57
C TYR A 215 1.15 -1.69 -24.07
N LYS A 216 0.30 -2.54 -24.63
CA LYS A 216 -1.10 -2.69 -24.22
C LYS A 216 -1.48 -4.16 -24.21
N ILE A 217 -2.19 -4.58 -23.17
CA ILE A 217 -2.90 -5.87 -23.12
C ILE A 217 -4.35 -5.59 -22.78
N SER A 218 -5.28 -6.26 -23.44
CA SER A 218 -6.68 -6.38 -22.99
C SER A 218 -7.06 -7.84 -22.85
N TRP A 219 -7.83 -8.16 -21.82
CA TRP A 219 -8.32 -9.52 -21.60
C TRP A 219 -9.81 -9.53 -21.30
N THR A 220 -10.45 -10.64 -21.62
CA THR A 220 -11.86 -10.89 -21.36
C THR A 220 -12.06 -11.60 -20.03
N ALA A 221 -13.31 -11.60 -19.55
CA ALA A 221 -13.70 -12.36 -18.37
C ALA A 221 -13.42 -13.88 -18.48
N THR A 222 -13.35 -14.42 -19.71
CA THR A 222 -13.06 -15.84 -19.96
C THR A 222 -11.56 -16.15 -19.99
N GLY A 223 -10.70 -15.14 -19.89
CA GLY A 223 -9.25 -15.30 -19.82
C GLY A 223 -8.52 -15.27 -21.15
N SER A 224 -9.22 -15.13 -22.27
CA SER A 224 -8.62 -14.85 -23.57
C SER A 224 -8.24 -13.38 -23.67
N GLY A 225 -7.37 -13.01 -24.59
CA GLY A 225 -7.07 -11.60 -24.79
C GLY A 225 -6.18 -11.30 -25.97
N GLU A 226 -5.81 -10.02 -26.05
CA GLU A 226 -5.08 -9.41 -27.15
C GLU A 226 -4.01 -8.48 -26.60
N TRP A 227 -2.90 -8.36 -27.31
CA TRP A 227 -1.78 -7.50 -26.94
C TRP A 227 -1.24 -6.74 -28.15
N TRP A 228 -0.64 -5.59 -27.86
CA TRP A 228 -0.05 -4.68 -28.85
C TRP A 228 1.25 -4.08 -28.32
N GLU A 229 2.26 -4.03 -29.18
CA GLU A 229 3.49 -3.28 -28.98
C GLU A 229 3.48 -2.04 -29.87
N TYR A 230 4.06 -0.95 -29.36
CA TYR A 230 4.10 0.32 -30.06
C TYR A 230 5.54 0.86 -30.09
N ASP A 231 5.91 1.51 -31.20
CA ASP A 231 7.16 2.26 -31.28
C ASP A 231 7.10 3.58 -30.49
N ALA A 232 8.23 4.29 -30.42
CA ALA A 232 8.34 5.60 -29.75
C ALA A 232 7.49 6.71 -30.39
N THR A 233 6.88 6.47 -31.55
CA THR A 233 5.96 7.41 -32.22
C THR A 233 4.49 6.99 -32.12
N GLY A 234 4.20 5.89 -31.42
CA GLY A 234 2.86 5.37 -31.20
C GLY A 234 2.31 4.49 -32.33
N ASN A 235 3.14 4.03 -33.27
CA ASN A 235 2.69 3.06 -34.28
C ASN A 235 2.80 1.64 -33.74
N ILE A 236 1.84 0.77 -34.11
CA ILE A 236 1.87 -0.64 -33.75
C ILE A 236 3.05 -1.33 -34.46
N THR A 237 3.93 -1.96 -33.69
CA THR A 237 5.06 -2.75 -34.19
C THR A 237 4.79 -4.24 -34.18
N ASP A 238 3.99 -4.71 -33.22
CA ASP A 238 3.60 -6.12 -33.10
C ASP A 238 2.23 -6.24 -32.41
N HIS A 239 1.56 -7.37 -32.62
CA HIS A 239 0.27 -7.69 -32.01
C HIS A 239 0.02 -9.19 -32.02
N GLY A 240 -0.79 -9.65 -31.06
CA GLY A 240 -1.18 -11.04 -31.00
C GLY A 240 -2.37 -11.27 -30.09
N THR A 241 -2.81 -12.53 -30.04
CA THR A 241 -3.94 -12.98 -29.23
C THR A 241 -3.61 -14.28 -28.53
N TRP A 242 -4.28 -14.54 -27.41
CA TRP A 242 -4.28 -15.83 -26.74
C TRP A 242 -5.70 -16.22 -26.36
N THR A 243 -5.90 -17.53 -26.14
CA THR A 243 -7.21 -18.10 -25.78
C THR A 243 -7.13 -18.91 -24.51
#